data_AF-C9SWD6-F1
#
_entry.id   AF-C9SWD6-F1
#
_cell.length_a   1.000
_cell.length_b   1.000
_cell.length_c   1.000
_cell.angle_alpha   90.00
_cell.angle_beta   90.00
_cell.angle_gamma   90.00
#
_symmetry.space_group_name_H-M   'P 1'
#
loop_
_entity.id
_entity.type
_entity.pdbx_description
1 polymer ?
#
loop_
_entity_poly.entity_id
_entity_poly.type
_entity_poly.pdbx_seq_one_letter_code
_entity_poly.pdbx_strand_id
1 'polypeptide(L)'
;MGFLLSCRQAYTEAIHVLYSSNVICIHSKPLLLHLPKLMPSERLASIVSLEIMLEPEWIVKEDDMLLHDFDKVKPVLDNIAQHCHQLRSLCISIFVGSQQDIIIDGPALPMIDDFYRAMHAQLRDMRVEVPFRTYRACTVTPCSNSHPLEVPDNQTLSKSIWRALDGEEATNQFRSLTNFPKPPLRLPIAHDVDERSLSAGYWLTDGDMAYKIMAGGYL
;
A
#
# COMPACT_ATOMS: atom_id res chain seq x y z
N MET A 1 17.93 -26.50 35.35
CA MET A 1 16.70 -26.15 34.61
C MET A 1 16.60 -24.66 34.26
N GLY A 2 17.25 -23.74 34.98
CA GLY A 2 17.19 -22.29 34.68
C GLY A 2 17.66 -21.90 33.26
N PHE A 3 18.73 -22.50 32.75
CA PHE A 3 19.26 -22.19 31.42
C PHE A 3 18.25 -22.42 30.29
N LEU A 4 17.55 -23.57 30.28
CA LEU A 4 16.55 -23.88 29.25
C LEU A 4 15.33 -22.96 29.32
N LEU A 5 14.92 -22.55 30.52
CA LEU A 5 13.83 -21.58 30.70
C LEU A 5 14.25 -20.19 30.19
N SER A 6 15.48 -19.76 30.48
CA SER A 6 16.04 -18.51 29.93
C SER A 6 16.16 -18.57 28.41
N CYS A 7 16.59 -19.68 27.82
CA CYS A 7 16.63 -19.85 26.37
C CYS A 7 15.23 -19.77 25.74
N ARG A 8 14.22 -20.40 26.36
CA ARG A 8 12.82 -20.33 25.89
C ARG A 8 12.27 -18.90 25.96
N GLN A 9 12.58 -18.18 27.05
CA GLN A 9 12.17 -16.79 27.22
C GLN A 9 12.82 -15.90 26.15
N ALA A 10 14.15 -16.00 26.01
CA ALA A 10 14.90 -15.24 25.01
C ALA A 10 14.41 -15.52 23.58
N TYR A 11 14.07 -16.77 23.26
CA TYR A 11 13.47 -17.12 21.97
C TYR A 11 12.12 -16.42 21.76
N THR A 12 11.23 -16.47 22.75
CA THR A 12 9.90 -15.84 22.65
C THR A 12 10.00 -14.32 22.48
N GLU A 13 10.87 -13.68 23.27
CA GLU A 13 11.12 -12.23 23.18
C GLU A 13 11.73 -11.85 21.83
N ALA A 14 12.73 -12.59 21.36
CA ALA A 14 13.36 -12.35 20.07
C ALA A 14 12.37 -12.49 18.90
N ILE A 15 11.51 -13.52 18.93
CA ILE A 15 10.46 -13.70 17.92
C ILE A 15 9.46 -12.54 17.97
N HIS A 16 9.05 -12.10 19.15
CA HIS A 16 8.15 -10.97 19.27
C HIS A 16 8.78 -9.69 18.68
N VAL A 17 10.04 -9.40 19.00
CA VAL A 17 10.78 -8.26 18.42
C VAL A 17 10.90 -8.39 16.90
N LEU A 18 11.19 -9.58 16.39
CA LEU A 18 11.32 -9.82 14.95
C LEU A 18 10.08 -9.38 14.17
N TYR A 19 8.88 -9.74 14.64
CA TYR A 19 7.64 -9.41 13.91
C TYR A 19 7.10 -8.00 14.23
N SER A 20 7.30 -7.50 15.46
CA SER A 20 6.73 -6.22 15.89
C SER A 20 7.56 -4.99 15.54
N SER A 21 8.85 -5.17 15.22
CA SER A 21 9.79 -4.06 15.00
C SER A 21 10.37 -4.01 13.59
N ASN A 22 10.16 -5.02 12.76
CA ASN A 22 10.70 -5.07 11.40
C ASN A 22 9.60 -4.89 10.35
N VAL A 23 10.04 -4.51 9.16
CA VAL A 23 9.24 -4.55 7.94
C VAL A 23 9.35 -5.95 7.36
N ILE A 24 8.22 -6.65 7.24
CA ILE A 24 8.16 -7.98 6.65
C ILE A 24 7.84 -7.85 5.16
N CYS A 25 8.75 -8.29 4.29
CA CYS A 25 8.54 -8.23 2.84
C CYS A 25 8.11 -9.61 2.33
N ILE A 26 6.97 -9.68 1.63
CA ILE A 26 6.42 -10.92 1.08
C ILE A 26 6.06 -10.72 -0.39
N HIS A 27 6.89 -11.29 -1.27
CA HIS A 27 6.67 -11.25 -2.71
C HIS A 27 6.01 -12.52 -3.26
N SER A 28 5.93 -13.57 -2.45
CA SER A 28 5.40 -14.86 -2.90
C SER A 28 3.88 -14.90 -2.80
N LYS A 29 3.21 -14.94 -3.95
CA LYS A 29 1.76 -15.13 -4.06
C LYS A 29 1.21 -16.32 -3.25
N PRO A 30 1.77 -17.55 -3.32
CA PRO A 30 1.26 -18.65 -2.51
C PRO A 30 1.46 -18.44 -1.00
N LEU A 31 2.51 -17.72 -0.57
CA LEU A 31 2.67 -17.37 0.84
C LEU A 31 1.56 -16.41 1.28
N LEU A 32 1.29 -15.36 0.50
CA LEU A 32 0.25 -14.36 0.78
C LEU A 32 -1.16 -14.97 0.86
N LEU A 33 -1.49 -15.89 -0.05
CA LEU A 33 -2.79 -16.59 -0.07
C LEU A 33 -2.99 -17.56 1.09
N HIS A 34 -1.90 -18.04 1.70
CA HIS A 34 -1.95 -19.08 2.74
C HIS A 34 -1.27 -18.66 4.04
N LEU A 35 -1.07 -17.36 4.28
CA LEU A 35 -0.46 -16.81 5.49
C LEU A 35 -0.94 -17.47 6.79
N PRO A 36 -2.26 -17.66 7.03
CA PRO A 36 -2.76 -18.22 8.29
C PRO A 36 -2.42 -19.70 8.49
N LYS A 37 -2.12 -20.42 7.39
CA LYS A 37 -1.71 -21.83 7.43
C LYS A 37 -0.21 -21.98 7.66
N LEU A 38 0.58 -20.98 7.27
CA LEU A 38 2.03 -21.01 7.28
C LEU A 38 2.63 -20.35 8.52
N MET A 39 1.90 -19.42 9.14
CA MET A 39 2.35 -18.69 10.31
C MET A 39 1.30 -18.76 11.43
N PRO A 40 1.74 -18.95 12.69
CA PRO A 40 0.85 -18.84 13.85
C PRO A 40 0.14 -17.48 13.91
N SER A 41 -1.13 -17.48 14.30
CA SER A 41 -1.96 -16.27 14.39
C SER A 41 -1.35 -15.19 15.28
N GLU A 42 -0.70 -15.56 16.38
CA GLU A 42 -0.02 -14.61 17.28
C GLU A 42 1.10 -13.84 16.58
N ARG A 43 1.80 -14.48 15.62
CA ARG A 43 2.89 -13.85 14.87
C ARG A 43 2.35 -12.94 13.78
N LEU A 44 1.27 -13.35 13.10
CA LEU A 44 0.60 -12.49 12.12
C LEU A 44 0.02 -11.24 12.78
N ALA A 45 -0.61 -11.42 13.95
CA ALA A 45 -1.20 -10.34 14.71
C ALA A 45 -0.16 -9.34 15.24
N SER A 46 1.10 -9.74 15.41
CA SER A 46 2.17 -8.85 15.87
C SER A 46 2.92 -8.12 14.75
N ILE A 47 2.62 -8.41 13.48
CA ILE A 47 3.22 -7.68 12.35
C ILE A 47 2.74 -6.23 12.37
N VAL A 48 3.68 -5.30 12.47
CA VAL A 48 3.41 -3.85 12.49
C VAL A 48 3.64 -3.20 11.12
N SER A 49 4.55 -3.75 10.31
CA SER A 49 4.91 -3.20 9.02
C SER A 49 5.07 -4.30 7.98
N LEU A 50 4.38 -4.16 6.84
CA LEU A 50 4.32 -5.17 5.79
C LEU A 50 4.55 -4.54 4.41
N GLU A 51 5.31 -5.21 3.57
CA GLU A 51 5.45 -4.90 2.15
C GLU A 51 5.08 -6.12 1.34
N ILE A 52 4.13 -5.99 0.42
CA ILE A 52 3.63 -7.10 -0.38
C ILE A 52 3.71 -6.78 -1.86
N MET A 53 3.81 -7.82 -2.68
CA MET A 53 3.67 -7.72 -4.12
C MET A 53 2.42 -8.46 -4.59
N LEU A 54 1.59 -7.78 -5.37
CA LEU A 54 0.37 -8.30 -5.96
C LEU A 54 0.58 -8.45 -7.47
N GLU A 55 0.47 -9.69 -7.94
CA GLU A 55 0.55 -10.04 -9.36
C GLU A 55 -0.81 -10.61 -9.79
N PRO A 56 -1.69 -9.77 -10.39
CA PRO A 56 -2.93 -10.24 -10.97
C PRO A 56 -2.64 -11.18 -12.14
N GLU A 57 -3.56 -12.12 -12.38
CA GLU A 57 -3.46 -13.03 -13.53
C GLU A 57 -4.12 -12.42 -14.76
N TRP A 58 -3.71 -12.88 -15.93
CA TRP A 58 -4.34 -12.48 -17.18
C TRP A 58 -5.53 -13.40 -17.47
N ILE A 59 -6.67 -12.79 -17.81
CA ILE A 59 -7.83 -13.48 -18.33
C ILE A 59 -8.15 -12.98 -19.73
N VAL A 60 -8.56 -13.90 -20.60
CA VAL A 60 -9.08 -13.59 -21.94
C VAL A 60 -10.59 -13.44 -21.80
N LYS A 61 -11.11 -12.25 -22.10
CA LYS A 61 -12.57 -12.04 -22.20
C LYS A 61 -13.11 -12.59 -23.52
N GLU A 62 -14.43 -12.74 -23.59
CA GLU A 62 -15.15 -13.23 -24.79
C GLU A 62 -14.84 -12.42 -26.07
N ASP A 63 -14.45 -11.14 -25.92
CA ASP A 63 -14.04 -10.25 -27.02
C ASP A 63 -12.53 -10.35 -27.37
N ASP A 64 -11.82 -11.41 -26.96
CA ASP A 64 -10.36 -11.60 -27.08
C ASP A 64 -9.50 -10.53 -26.37
N MET A 65 -10.12 -9.70 -25.53
CA MET A 65 -9.43 -8.69 -24.74
C MET A 65 -8.77 -9.32 -23.51
N LEU A 66 -7.46 -9.08 -23.35
CA LEU A 66 -6.71 -9.45 -22.15
C LEU A 66 -6.99 -8.45 -21.04
N LEU A 67 -7.46 -8.93 -19.88
CA LEU A 67 -7.69 -8.14 -18.68
C LEU A 67 -6.96 -8.76 -17.49
N HIS A 68 -6.58 -7.92 -16.54
CA HIS A 68 -6.07 -8.34 -15.24
C HIS A 68 -7.21 -8.78 -14.33
N ASP A 69 -7.18 -10.03 -13.91
CA ASP A 69 -8.05 -10.62 -12.91
C ASP A 69 -7.53 -10.29 -11.50
N PHE A 70 -8.24 -9.38 -10.84
CA PHE A 70 -8.00 -8.99 -9.45
C PHE A 70 -8.81 -9.81 -8.44
N ASP A 71 -9.71 -10.70 -8.87
CA ASP A 71 -10.50 -11.54 -7.96
C ASP A 71 -9.61 -12.48 -7.16
N LYS A 72 -8.47 -12.91 -7.73
CA LYS A 72 -7.45 -13.71 -7.04
C LYS A 72 -6.57 -12.91 -6.08
N VAL A 73 -6.59 -11.58 -6.20
CA VAL A 73 -5.85 -10.67 -5.33
C VAL A 73 -6.67 -10.34 -4.07
N LYS A 74 -8.00 -10.24 -4.20
CA LYS A 74 -8.89 -9.93 -3.08
C LYS A 74 -8.68 -10.84 -1.84
N PRO A 75 -8.57 -12.18 -1.95
CA PRO A 75 -8.30 -13.05 -0.81
C PRO A 75 -6.99 -12.74 -0.07
N VAL A 76 -5.97 -12.22 -0.78
CA VAL A 76 -4.72 -11.79 -0.15
C VAL A 76 -4.98 -10.60 0.77
N LEU A 77 -5.71 -9.59 0.28
CA LEU A 77 -6.08 -8.42 1.05
C LEU A 77 -6.98 -8.79 2.24
N ASP A 78 -7.97 -9.66 2.02
CA ASP A 78 -8.85 -10.17 3.09
C ASP A 78 -8.04 -10.89 4.18
N ASN A 79 -7.07 -11.74 3.81
CA ASN A 79 -6.18 -12.41 4.77
C ASN A 79 -5.37 -11.40 5.61
N ILE A 80 -4.83 -10.35 4.98
CA ILE A 80 -4.04 -9.34 5.70
C ILE A 80 -4.94 -8.59 6.69
N ALA A 81 -6.11 -8.13 6.25
CA ALA A 81 -7.07 -7.44 7.10
C ALA A 81 -7.54 -8.32 8.28
N GLN A 82 -7.78 -9.61 8.02
CA GLN A 82 -8.27 -10.55 9.02
C GLN A 82 -7.21 -10.99 10.04
N HIS A 83 -5.92 -10.96 9.71
CA HIS A 83 -4.90 -11.57 10.58
C HIS A 83 -3.82 -10.60 11.07
N CYS A 84 -3.60 -9.47 10.40
CA CYS A 84 -2.57 -8.49 10.75
C CYS A 84 -3.18 -7.31 11.51
N HIS A 85 -3.73 -7.57 12.70
CA HIS A 85 -4.49 -6.58 13.48
C HIS A 85 -3.65 -5.41 14.02
N GLN A 86 -2.33 -5.58 14.17
CA GLN A 86 -1.43 -4.51 14.60
C GLN A 86 -0.72 -3.80 13.44
N LEU A 87 -1.13 -4.08 12.20
CA LEU A 87 -0.52 -3.49 11.02
C LEU A 87 -0.77 -1.99 10.99
N ARG A 88 0.32 -1.22 11.00
CA ARG A 88 0.35 0.25 10.99
C ARG A 88 0.93 0.81 9.69
N SER A 89 1.84 0.09 9.06
CA SER A 89 2.50 0.52 7.83
C SER A 89 2.35 -0.56 6.76
N LEU A 90 1.85 -0.18 5.59
CA LEU A 90 1.65 -1.11 4.49
C LEU A 90 2.14 -0.55 3.16
N CYS A 91 2.96 -1.32 2.46
CA CYS A 91 3.28 -1.11 1.06
C CYS A 91 2.64 -2.21 0.22
N ILE A 92 1.94 -1.81 -0.84
CA ILE A 92 1.42 -2.73 -1.84
C ILE A 92 2.05 -2.39 -3.19
N SER A 93 2.88 -3.28 -3.71
CA SER A 93 3.44 -3.14 -5.06
C SER A 93 2.60 -3.95 -6.04
N ILE A 94 1.99 -3.30 -7.02
CA ILE A 94 1.21 -3.97 -8.06
C ILE A 94 2.12 -4.23 -9.26
N PHE A 95 2.39 -5.51 -9.52
CA PHE A 95 3.19 -5.94 -10.65
C PHE A 95 2.30 -6.42 -11.79
N VAL A 96 2.38 -5.74 -12.91
CA VAL A 96 1.63 -6.06 -14.12
C VAL A 96 2.66 -6.43 -15.18
N GLY A 97 2.63 -7.67 -15.68
CA GLY A 97 3.69 -8.23 -16.53
C GLY A 97 3.97 -7.47 -17.84
N SER A 98 3.12 -6.51 -18.20
CA SER A 98 3.35 -5.55 -19.28
C SER A 98 3.39 -4.12 -18.74
N GLN A 99 4.50 -3.41 -19.00
CA GLN A 99 4.60 -1.98 -18.68
C GLN A 99 3.64 -1.10 -19.49
N GLN A 100 2.93 -1.65 -20.50
CA GLN A 100 1.98 -0.90 -21.32
C GLN A 100 0.59 -0.79 -20.70
N ASP A 101 0.29 -1.59 -19.67
CA ASP A 101 -1.05 -1.63 -19.10
C ASP A 101 -1.29 -0.47 -18.13
N ILE A 102 -2.46 0.13 -18.28
CA ILE A 102 -2.97 1.19 -17.41
C ILE A 102 -4.10 0.58 -16.59
N ILE A 103 -3.88 0.44 -15.29
CA ILE A 103 -4.87 -0.16 -14.37
C ILE A 103 -5.76 0.87 -13.68
N ILE A 104 -5.68 2.15 -14.08
CA ILE A 104 -6.39 3.28 -13.43
C ILE A 104 -7.91 3.12 -13.52
N ASP A 105 -8.42 2.77 -14.71
CA ASP A 105 -9.86 2.60 -14.97
C ASP A 105 -10.34 1.18 -14.65
N GLY A 106 -9.44 0.34 -14.12
CA GLY A 106 -9.71 -1.04 -13.75
C GLY A 106 -10.15 -1.20 -12.29
N PRO A 107 -10.51 -2.42 -11.87
CA PRO A 107 -10.96 -2.71 -10.51
C PRO A 107 -9.84 -2.59 -9.45
N ALA A 108 -8.58 -2.40 -9.86
CA ALA A 108 -7.41 -2.42 -8.98
C ALA A 108 -7.45 -1.35 -7.89
N LEU A 109 -7.57 -0.07 -8.28
CA LEU A 109 -7.57 1.04 -7.33
C LEU A 109 -8.84 1.06 -6.47
N PRO A 110 -10.06 0.87 -7.01
CA PRO A 110 -11.27 0.73 -6.18
C PRO A 110 -11.18 -0.40 -5.14
N MET A 111 -10.65 -1.58 -5.52
CA MET A 111 -10.44 -2.68 -4.58
C MET A 111 -9.49 -2.30 -3.45
N ILE A 112 -8.44 -1.54 -3.75
CA ILE A 112 -7.49 -1.05 -2.74
C ILE A 112 -8.13 0.05 -1.88
N ASP A 113 -8.98 0.90 -2.45
CA ASP A 113 -9.72 1.93 -1.72
C ASP A 113 -10.66 1.28 -0.70
N ASP A 114 -11.40 0.23 -1.08
CA ASP A 114 -12.27 -0.54 -0.20
C ASP A 114 -11.48 -1.21 0.94
N PHE A 115 -10.34 -1.81 0.60
CA PHE A 115 -9.43 -2.39 1.57
C PHE A 115 -8.90 -1.35 2.55
N TYR A 116 -8.46 -0.18 2.07
CA TYR A 116 -8.02 0.90 2.94
C TYR A 116 -9.16 1.35 3.85
N ARG A 117 -10.38 1.57 3.34
CA ARG A 117 -11.54 1.95 4.16
C ARG A 117 -11.82 0.93 5.26
N ALA A 118 -11.62 -0.37 5.01
CA ALA A 118 -11.75 -1.40 6.04
C ALA A 118 -10.66 -1.32 7.12
N MET A 119 -9.45 -0.86 6.78
CA MET A 119 -8.28 -0.85 7.67
C MET A 119 -7.84 0.54 8.19
N HIS A 120 -8.49 1.62 7.75
CA HIS A 120 -8.03 3.00 7.97
C HIS A 120 -7.84 3.36 9.46
N ALA A 121 -8.60 2.74 10.37
CA ALA A 121 -8.52 3.00 11.80
C ALA A 121 -7.20 2.50 12.43
N GLN A 122 -6.54 1.51 11.82
CA GLN A 122 -5.29 0.93 12.32
C GLN A 122 -4.05 1.35 11.51
N LEU A 123 -4.22 1.58 10.20
CA LEU A 123 -3.12 2.00 9.33
C LEU A 123 -2.74 3.46 9.60
N ARG A 124 -1.47 3.69 9.86
CA ARG A 124 -0.86 5.02 10.04
C ARG A 124 -0.28 5.55 8.75
N ASP A 125 0.23 4.66 7.91
CA ASP A 125 0.78 4.98 6.61
C ASP A 125 0.53 3.82 5.65
N MET A 126 0.13 4.18 4.43
CA MET A 126 -0.06 3.23 3.35
C MET A 126 0.45 3.85 2.06
N ARG A 127 1.14 3.02 1.28
CA ARG A 127 1.58 3.37 -0.06
C ARG A 127 1.30 2.24 -1.04
N VAL A 128 1.02 2.62 -2.27
CA VAL A 128 0.71 1.70 -3.36
C VAL A 128 1.62 2.04 -4.51
N GLU A 129 2.51 1.11 -4.84
CA GLU A 129 3.43 1.22 -5.95
C GLU A 129 2.75 0.66 -7.19
N VAL A 130 2.56 1.50 -8.21
CA VAL A 130 1.89 1.13 -9.45
C VAL A 130 2.86 1.20 -10.63
N PRO A 131 2.61 0.49 -11.73
CA PRO A 131 3.47 0.56 -12.92
C PRO A 131 3.63 2.00 -13.43
N PHE A 132 4.81 2.36 -13.95
CA PHE A 132 5.13 3.73 -14.37
C PHE A 132 4.07 4.38 -15.28
N ARG A 133 3.51 3.64 -16.25
CA ARG A 133 2.45 4.16 -17.13
C ARG A 133 1.16 4.49 -16.37
N THR A 134 0.80 3.66 -15.40
CA THR A 134 -0.33 3.92 -14.48
C THR A 134 -0.01 5.14 -13.60
N TYR A 135 1.18 5.19 -12.99
CA TYR A 135 1.58 6.36 -12.19
C TYR A 135 1.51 7.65 -13.02
N ARG A 136 2.07 7.64 -14.23
CA ARG A 136 2.07 8.78 -15.15
C ARG A 136 0.66 9.16 -15.57
N ALA A 137 -0.21 8.22 -15.89
CA ALA A 137 -1.58 8.58 -16.28
C ALA A 137 -2.36 9.20 -15.10
N CYS A 138 -2.09 8.81 -13.85
CA CYS A 138 -2.61 9.50 -12.66
C CYS A 138 -2.11 10.96 -12.53
N THR A 139 -0.99 11.33 -13.16
CA THR A 139 -0.45 12.71 -13.13
C THR A 139 -1.10 13.67 -14.13
N VAL A 140 -1.81 13.15 -15.15
CA VAL A 140 -2.34 13.98 -16.25
C VAL A 140 -3.65 14.68 -15.88
N THR A 141 -4.34 14.23 -14.83
CA THR A 141 -5.53 14.90 -14.31
C THR A 141 -5.13 16.17 -13.55
N PRO A 142 -5.60 17.38 -13.95
CA PRO A 142 -5.18 18.63 -13.34
C PRO A 142 -5.70 18.73 -11.90
N CYS A 143 -4.84 18.51 -10.91
CA CYS A 143 -5.20 18.65 -9.49
C CYS A 143 -4.18 19.55 -8.77
N SER A 144 -4.30 20.87 -8.97
CA SER A 144 -3.51 21.86 -8.24
C SER A 144 -4.12 22.10 -6.86
N ASN A 145 -3.97 21.14 -5.96
CA ASN A 145 -4.55 21.22 -4.62
C ASN A 145 -3.43 21.24 -3.57
N SER A 146 -2.79 22.39 -3.41
CA SER A 146 -1.84 22.61 -2.30
C SER A 146 -2.64 23.04 -1.07
N HIS A 147 -2.38 22.42 0.08
CA HIS A 147 -2.99 22.86 1.33
C HIS A 147 -2.40 24.21 1.77
N PRO A 148 -3.17 25.18 2.28
CA PRO A 148 -2.66 26.51 2.66
C PRO A 148 -1.55 26.48 3.74
N LEU A 149 -1.61 25.47 4.63
CA LEU A 149 -0.59 25.24 5.67
C LEU A 149 0.59 24.38 5.19
N GLU A 150 0.51 23.78 4.01
CA GLU A 150 1.67 23.09 3.42
C GLU A 150 2.59 24.12 2.79
N VAL A 151 3.90 23.95 3.00
CA VAL A 151 4.90 24.86 2.43
C VAL A 151 4.73 24.85 0.91
N PRO A 152 4.53 26.02 0.27
CA PRO A 152 4.40 26.09 -1.17
C PRO A 152 5.70 25.59 -1.80
N ASP A 153 5.62 24.42 -2.41
CA ASP A 153 6.76 23.84 -3.11
C ASP A 153 6.62 24.11 -4.60
N ASN A 154 7.56 24.92 -5.11
CA ASN A 154 7.65 25.30 -6.52
C ASN A 154 8.38 24.25 -7.36
N GLN A 155 8.90 23.18 -6.76
CA GLN A 155 9.56 22.10 -7.49
C GLN A 155 8.56 20.97 -7.79
N THR A 156 8.43 20.62 -9.06
CA THR A 156 7.58 19.49 -9.51
C THR A 156 8.10 18.13 -9.07
N LEU A 157 9.40 18.03 -8.74
CA LEU A 157 10.07 16.78 -8.36
C LEU A 157 9.84 16.38 -6.89
N SER A 158 9.32 17.28 -6.06
CA SER A 158 9.09 17.06 -4.62
C SER A 158 7.62 16.85 -4.27
N LYS A 159 6.77 16.63 -5.29
CA LYS A 159 5.36 16.27 -5.13
C LYS A 159 5.14 14.84 -5.59
N SER A 160 4.29 14.11 -4.87
CA SER A 160 3.75 12.84 -5.31
C SER A 160 2.23 12.85 -5.27
N ILE A 161 1.64 11.79 -5.78
CA ILE A 161 0.19 11.63 -5.88
C ILE A 161 -0.31 11.05 -4.56
N TRP A 162 -1.15 11.80 -3.88
CA TRP A 162 -1.96 11.33 -2.78
C TRP A 162 -3.33 10.93 -3.31
N ARG A 163 -3.74 9.68 -3.09
CA ARG A 163 -5.09 9.22 -3.40
C ARG A 163 -5.96 9.41 -2.16
N ALA A 164 -6.70 10.50 -2.14
CA ALA A 164 -7.56 10.88 -1.03
C ALA A 164 -8.91 10.16 -1.09
N LEU A 165 -9.35 9.68 0.07
CA LEU A 165 -10.60 8.98 0.35
C LEU A 165 -11.44 9.75 1.38
N ASP A 166 -11.22 11.07 1.47
CA ASP A 166 -11.90 11.99 2.37
C ASP A 166 -13.40 12.19 2.08
N GLY A 167 -13.84 11.76 0.90
CA GLY A 167 -15.23 11.82 0.44
C GLY A 167 -15.74 10.45 -0.03
N GLU A 168 -16.90 10.45 -0.68
CA GLU A 168 -17.47 9.23 -1.26
C GLU A 168 -16.61 8.71 -2.42
N GLU A 169 -16.14 9.62 -3.28
CA GLU A 169 -15.28 9.29 -4.42
C GLU A 169 -13.80 9.51 -4.10
N ALA A 170 -12.95 8.62 -4.62
CA ALA A 170 -11.51 8.73 -4.52
C ALA A 170 -10.98 9.83 -5.44
N THR A 171 -10.13 10.72 -4.93
CA THR A 171 -9.54 11.82 -5.71
C THR A 171 -8.02 11.80 -5.63
N ASN A 172 -7.37 12.00 -6.78
CA ASN A 172 -5.92 12.14 -6.82
C ASN A 172 -5.54 13.60 -6.56
N GLN A 173 -4.56 13.83 -5.69
CA GLN A 173 -4.10 15.16 -5.29
C GLN A 173 -2.57 15.21 -5.36
N PHE A 174 -2.01 16.28 -5.93
CA PHE A 174 -0.57 16.49 -5.87
C PHE A 174 -0.17 17.11 -4.54
N ARG A 175 0.56 16.35 -3.72
CA ARG A 175 0.92 16.73 -2.36
C ARG A 175 2.43 16.71 -2.17
N SER A 176 2.92 17.60 -1.32
CA SER A 176 4.34 17.68 -0.97
C SER A 176 4.81 16.42 -0.25
N LEU A 177 6.03 15.98 -0.54
CA LEU A 177 6.65 14.83 0.12
C LEU A 177 7.14 15.12 1.54
N THR A 178 6.94 16.33 2.08
CA THR A 178 7.37 16.70 3.44
C THR A 178 6.79 15.80 4.53
N ASN A 179 5.55 15.33 4.35
CA ASN A 179 4.88 14.42 5.28
C ASN A 179 5.03 12.94 4.92
N PHE A 180 5.66 12.61 3.78
CA PHE A 180 5.81 11.23 3.34
C PHE A 180 6.60 10.38 4.37
N PRO A 181 6.19 9.12 4.65
CA PRO A 181 5.07 8.37 4.05
C PRO A 181 3.72 8.57 4.78
N LYS A 182 3.65 9.46 5.77
CA LYS A 182 2.41 9.71 6.54
C LYS A 182 1.38 10.47 5.71
N PRO A 183 0.09 10.38 6.08
CA PRO A 183 -0.94 11.16 5.42
C PRO A 183 -0.67 12.67 5.50
N PRO A 184 -0.89 13.41 4.40
CA PRO A 184 -0.87 14.86 4.43
C PRO A 184 -2.15 15.41 5.09
N LEU A 185 -2.25 16.73 5.25
CA LEU A 185 -3.45 17.34 5.84
C LEU A 185 -4.67 17.16 4.93
N ARG A 186 -5.88 17.14 5.48
CA ARG A 186 -7.11 17.15 4.69
C ARG A 186 -7.27 18.52 4.04
N LEU A 187 -7.66 18.56 2.76
CA LEU A 187 -7.95 19.84 2.12
C LEU A 187 -9.22 20.44 2.73
N PRO A 188 -9.24 21.75 3.03
CA PRO A 188 -10.43 22.39 3.56
C PRO A 188 -11.54 22.35 2.51
N ILE A 189 -12.59 21.59 2.80
CA ILE A 189 -13.85 21.70 2.07
C ILE A 189 -14.53 22.95 2.61
N ALA A 190 -15.03 23.82 1.72
CA ALA A 190 -15.75 25.02 2.14
C ALA A 190 -16.81 24.63 3.18
N HIS A 191 -16.65 25.15 4.41
CA HIS A 191 -17.45 24.91 5.62
C HIS A 191 -17.00 23.85 6.65
N ASP A 192 -15.83 23.21 6.53
CA ASP A 192 -15.31 22.31 7.58
C ASP A 192 -14.36 23.01 8.57
N VAL A 193 -14.43 22.64 9.87
CA VAL A 193 -13.96 23.44 11.02
C VAL A 193 -12.54 23.06 11.48
N ASP A 194 -11.93 22.01 10.93
CA ASP A 194 -10.60 21.53 11.38
C ASP A 194 -9.59 21.43 10.23
N GLU A 195 -8.91 22.54 9.96
CA GLU A 195 -7.80 22.68 9.00
C GLU A 195 -6.56 21.81 9.34
N ARG A 196 -6.58 21.09 10.48
CA ARG A 196 -5.48 20.22 10.93
C ARG A 196 -5.82 18.73 10.93
N SER A 197 -7.00 18.37 10.45
CA SER A 197 -7.35 16.96 10.26
C SER A 197 -6.42 16.31 9.22
N LEU A 198 -6.04 15.05 9.45
CA LEU A 198 -5.27 14.28 8.46
C LEU A 198 -6.21 13.79 7.36
N SER A 199 -5.73 13.80 6.12
CA SER A 199 -6.47 13.23 4.99
C SER A 199 -6.51 11.70 5.12
N ALA A 200 -7.66 11.10 4.87
CA ALA A 200 -7.79 9.66 4.70
C ALA A 200 -7.34 9.27 3.29
N GLY A 201 -6.52 8.23 3.15
CA GLY A 201 -6.01 7.79 1.86
C GLY A 201 -4.63 7.16 1.94
N TYR A 202 -4.00 7.06 0.77
CA TYR A 202 -2.66 6.48 0.63
C TYR A 202 -1.86 7.17 -0.47
N TRP A 203 -0.53 7.03 -0.38
CA TRP A 203 0.38 7.53 -1.39
C TRP A 203 0.41 6.58 -2.59
N LEU A 204 0.27 7.11 -3.79
CA LEU A 204 0.65 6.41 -5.02
C LEU A 204 2.12 6.74 -5.31
N THR A 205 2.90 5.71 -5.63
CA THR A 205 4.31 5.84 -5.98
C THR A 205 4.63 5.07 -7.25
N ASP A 206 5.70 5.48 -7.92
CA ASP A 206 6.20 4.77 -9.10
C ASP A 206 6.90 3.46 -8.67
N GLY A 207 6.34 2.33 -9.11
CA GLY A 207 6.85 0.99 -8.80
C GLY A 207 8.03 0.52 -9.67
N ASP A 208 8.44 1.27 -10.69
CA ASP A 208 9.54 0.87 -11.59
C ASP A 208 10.91 0.78 -10.87
N MET A 209 11.05 1.31 -9.65
CA MET A 209 12.25 1.09 -8.83
C MET A 209 12.37 -0.35 -8.30
N ALA A 210 11.25 -1.03 -8.01
CA ALA A 210 11.25 -2.43 -7.57
C ALA A 210 11.75 -3.39 -8.66
N TYR A 211 11.56 -3.00 -9.94
CA TYR A 211 11.99 -3.74 -11.12
C TYR A 211 13.51 -3.97 -11.17
N LYS A 212 14.32 -2.97 -10.79
CA LYS A 212 15.79 -3.08 -10.82
C LYS A 212 16.35 -4.09 -9.83
N ILE A 213 15.63 -4.32 -8.73
CA ILE A 213 16.04 -5.27 -7.68
C ILE A 213 15.64 -6.71 -8.07
N MET A 214 14.48 -6.88 -8.71
CA MET A 214 13.93 -8.18 -9.08
C MET A 214 14.51 -8.77 -10.38
N ALA A 215 14.95 -7.94 -11.32
CA ALA A 215 15.43 -8.40 -12.62
C ALA A 215 16.88 -8.95 -12.63
N GLY A 216 17.57 -9.01 -11.49
CA GLY A 216 18.93 -9.55 -11.42
C GLY A 216 19.94 -8.85 -12.33
N GLY A 217 19.68 -7.59 -12.69
CA GLY A 217 20.52 -6.80 -13.59
C GLY A 217 21.78 -6.29 -12.90
N TYR A 218 22.73 -7.18 -12.64
CA TYR A 218 24.14 -6.78 -12.73
C TYR A 218 24.49 -6.56 -14.20
N LEU A 219 25.27 -5.50 -14.43
CA LEU A 219 25.86 -5.06 -15.71
C LEU A 219 26.27 -6.19 -16.65
#